data_AF-A0A444YHJ3-F1
#
_entry.id   AF-A0A444YHJ3-F1
#
_cell.length_a   1.000
_cell.length_b   1.000
_cell.length_c   1.000
_cell.angle_alpha   90.00
_cell.angle_beta   90.00
_cell.angle_gamma   90.00
#
_symmetry.space_group_name_H-M   'P 1'
#
loop_
_entity.id
_entity.type
_entity.pdbx_description
1 polymer ?
#
loop_
_entity_poly.entity_id
_entity_poly.type
_entity_poly.pdbx_seq_one_letter_code
_entity_poly.pdbx_strand_id
1 'polypeptide(L)'
;MTVSGVISRKVLPACGNLCFFCPSLRARSRQPVKRYKRLIADIFPRNQEEGPNDRKIGKLCDYAAKNPLRIPKIVTALEQKCYKELRNENLHTTKIVMAIYKKLLSSCTEQMPLFASSLISIIHTLLDQQRQDEMRIIGCYLLFDFVNNQVGFTSASTVPIFNFMDLTFQYDLLFLTILLY
;
A
#
# COMPACT_ATOMS: atom_id res chain seq x y z
N MET A 1 -21.47 35.68 -30.67
CA MET A 1 -22.57 34.77 -31.04
C MET A 1 -22.13 33.34 -30.77
N THR A 2 -22.64 32.75 -29.69
CA THR A 2 -22.38 31.38 -29.24
C THR A 2 -23.29 30.40 -30.00
N VAL A 3 -22.71 29.55 -30.84
CA VAL A 3 -23.47 28.45 -31.47
C VAL A 3 -23.32 27.21 -30.58
N SER A 4 -24.38 26.90 -29.85
CA SER A 4 -24.49 25.68 -29.05
C SER A 4 -24.80 24.50 -29.97
N GLY A 5 -23.81 23.62 -30.19
CA GLY A 5 -23.98 22.38 -30.94
C GLY A 5 -24.72 21.34 -30.10
N VAL A 6 -26.00 21.12 -30.40
CA VAL A 6 -26.84 20.08 -29.79
C VAL A 6 -26.50 18.73 -30.43
N ILE A 7 -25.70 17.90 -29.77
CA ILE A 7 -25.51 16.50 -30.19
C ILE A 7 -26.65 15.67 -29.60
N SER A 8 -27.50 15.17 -30.50
CA SER A 8 -28.67 14.35 -30.22
C SER A 8 -28.30 13.00 -29.57
N ARG A 9 -28.83 12.74 -28.38
CA ARG A 9 -28.63 11.52 -27.57
C ARG A 9 -29.42 10.31 -28.09
N LYS A 10 -29.38 10.01 -29.39
CA LYS A 10 -30.24 8.96 -29.97
C LYS A 10 -29.61 8.03 -31.03
N VAL A 11 -28.29 7.87 -31.07
CA VAL A 11 -27.69 6.77 -31.86
C VAL A 11 -26.45 6.20 -31.16
N LEU A 12 -26.65 5.30 -30.20
CA LEU A 12 -25.63 4.32 -29.82
C LEU A 12 -26.34 3.03 -29.36
N PRO A 13 -26.31 1.98 -30.20
CA PRO A 13 -25.95 0.68 -29.67
C PRO A 13 -24.86 0.02 -30.53
N ALA A 14 -24.01 -0.79 -29.90
CA ALA A 14 -23.05 -1.71 -30.52
C ALA A 14 -21.61 -1.26 -30.84
N CYS A 15 -21.01 -0.33 -30.09
CA CYS A 15 -19.54 -0.13 -30.14
C CYS A 15 -18.85 -0.12 -28.76
N GLY A 16 -19.24 -1.04 -27.87
CA GLY A 16 -18.62 -1.18 -26.55
C GLY A 16 -17.28 -1.95 -26.53
N ASN A 17 -16.99 -2.74 -27.57
CA ASN A 17 -15.94 -3.78 -27.49
C ASN A 17 -14.83 -3.71 -28.56
N LEU A 18 -14.81 -2.74 -29.47
CA LEU A 18 -13.88 -2.79 -30.62
C LEU A 18 -13.05 -1.52 -30.87
N CYS A 19 -12.54 -0.86 -29.84
CA CYS A 19 -11.54 0.18 -30.07
C CYS A 19 -10.46 0.23 -28.98
N PHE A 20 -9.33 -0.40 -29.27
CA PHE A 20 -8.09 -0.29 -28.48
C PHE A 20 -7.32 1.03 -28.78
N PHE A 21 -7.61 1.67 -29.92
CA PHE A 21 -6.85 2.82 -30.44
C PHE A 21 -7.48 4.22 -30.17
N CYS A 22 -8.65 4.32 -29.54
CA CYS A 22 -9.26 5.62 -29.19
C CYS A 22 -9.67 5.70 -27.70
N PRO A 23 -8.74 6.06 -26.80
CA PRO A 23 -9.01 6.22 -25.36
C PRO A 23 -10.06 7.29 -25.02
N SER A 24 -10.36 8.19 -25.96
CA SER A 24 -11.21 9.37 -25.78
C SER A 24 -12.71 9.08 -25.82
N LEU A 25 -13.16 8.01 -26.49
CA LEU A 25 -14.59 7.69 -26.73
C LEU A 25 -15.15 6.59 -25.83
N ARG A 26 -14.32 5.98 -24.97
CA ARG A 26 -14.80 5.04 -23.96
C ARG A 26 -15.67 5.81 -22.96
N ALA A 27 -16.82 5.26 -22.55
CA ALA A 27 -17.59 5.77 -21.43
C ALA A 27 -16.67 5.83 -20.18
N ARG A 28 -16.05 6.99 -19.95
CA ARG A 28 -14.89 7.21 -19.08
C ARG A 28 -15.18 7.03 -17.59
N SER A 29 -16.44 6.76 -17.25
CA SER A 29 -16.95 6.68 -15.87
C SER A 29 -16.48 5.44 -15.09
N ARG A 30 -16.19 4.31 -15.76
CA ARG A 30 -15.81 3.04 -15.11
C ARG A 30 -14.30 2.74 -15.17
N GLN A 31 -13.45 3.76 -15.18
CA GLN A 31 -12.01 3.53 -15.19
C GLN A 31 -11.50 2.90 -13.86
N PRO A 32 -10.55 1.96 -13.92
CA PRO A 32 -9.92 1.30 -12.77
C PRO A 32 -9.19 2.26 -11.79
N VAL A 33 -9.08 3.54 -12.12
CA VAL A 33 -8.56 4.61 -11.25
C VAL A 33 -9.48 4.88 -10.04
N LYS A 34 -10.78 4.56 -10.12
CA LYS A 34 -11.71 4.74 -8.99
C LYS A 34 -11.84 3.52 -8.09
N ARG A 35 -11.50 2.31 -8.56
CA ARG A 35 -11.73 1.06 -7.81
C ARG A 35 -10.85 0.95 -6.58
N TYR A 36 -9.54 1.19 -6.72
CA TYR A 36 -8.62 1.11 -5.60
C TYR A 36 -8.95 2.12 -4.49
N LYS A 37 -9.38 3.34 -4.86
CA LYS A 37 -9.80 4.37 -3.91
C LYS A 37 -10.99 3.92 -3.06
N ARG A 38 -11.96 3.22 -3.66
CA ARG A 38 -13.10 2.65 -2.92
C ARG A 38 -12.65 1.54 -1.97
N LEU A 39 -11.81 0.62 -2.44
CA LEU A 39 -11.27 -0.46 -1.59
C LEU A 39 -10.51 0.09 -0.38
N ILE A 40 -9.68 1.11 -0.59
CA ILE A 40 -8.98 1.81 0.49
C ILE A 40 -9.99 2.44 1.45
N ALA A 41 -10.98 3.18 0.94
CA ALA A 41 -11.99 3.84 1.78
C ALA A 41 -12.82 2.83 2.61
N ASP A 42 -13.12 1.66 2.06
CA ASP A 42 -13.90 0.63 2.75
C ASP A 42 -13.12 -0.01 3.92
N ILE A 43 -11.79 -0.07 3.84
CA ILE A 43 -10.93 -0.66 4.87
C ILE A 43 -10.91 0.17 6.15
N PHE A 44 -10.91 1.50 6.03
CA PHE A 44 -10.83 2.39 7.19
C PHE A 44 -12.23 2.60 7.80
N PRO A 45 -12.53 2.04 8.97
CA PRO A 45 -13.84 2.18 9.60
C PRO A 45 -14.06 3.62 10.07
N ARG A 46 -15.33 4.00 10.21
CA ARG A 46 -15.70 5.28 10.86
C ARG A 46 -15.61 5.20 12.38
N ASN A 47 -15.73 3.99 12.94
CA ASN A 47 -15.63 3.72 14.37
C ASN A 47 -14.25 3.11 14.66
N GLN A 48 -13.52 3.69 15.62
CA GLN A 48 -12.14 3.30 15.93
C GLN A 48 -12.02 2.03 16.79
N GLU A 49 -13.14 1.43 17.21
CA GLU A 49 -13.15 0.15 17.93
C GLU A 49 -13.03 -1.05 17.00
N GLU A 50 -13.38 -0.89 15.71
CA GLU A 50 -13.31 -1.98 14.73
C GLU A 50 -11.86 -2.14 14.26
N GLY A 51 -11.17 -3.20 14.71
CA GLY A 51 -9.79 -3.50 14.31
C GLY A 51 -9.59 -3.73 12.81
N PRO A 52 -8.34 -4.03 12.37
CA PRO A 52 -8.04 -4.28 10.97
C PRO A 52 -8.93 -5.38 10.37
N ASN A 53 -9.67 -5.04 9.31
CA ASN A 53 -10.58 -5.99 8.68
C ASN A 53 -9.85 -6.80 7.59
N ASP A 54 -9.33 -7.97 7.97
CA ASP A 54 -8.54 -8.85 7.09
C ASP A 54 -9.23 -9.17 5.77
N ARG A 55 -10.55 -9.31 5.77
CA ARG A 55 -11.33 -9.58 4.55
C ARG A 55 -11.27 -8.41 3.58
N LYS A 56 -11.36 -7.17 4.07
CA LYS A 56 -11.29 -5.97 3.22
C LYS A 56 -9.86 -5.71 2.77
N ILE A 57 -8.88 -5.92 3.65
CA ILE A 57 -7.45 -5.80 3.33
C ILE A 57 -7.07 -6.82 2.24
N GLY A 58 -7.48 -8.07 2.40
CA GLY A 58 -7.27 -9.13 1.40
C GLY A 58 -7.80 -8.73 0.02
N LYS A 59 -9.01 -8.16 -0.08
CA LYS A 59 -9.56 -7.69 -1.36
C LYS A 59 -8.72 -6.60 -2.04
N LEU A 60 -8.10 -5.71 -1.27
CA LEU A 60 -7.19 -4.69 -1.81
C LEU A 60 -5.90 -5.34 -2.32
N CYS A 61 -5.32 -6.25 -1.56
CA CYS A 61 -4.08 -6.96 -1.93
C CYS A 61 -4.29 -7.88 -3.14
N ASP A 62 -5.40 -8.63 -3.20
CA ASP A 62 -5.77 -9.45 -4.36
C ASP A 62 -5.94 -8.61 -5.63
N TYR A 63 -6.50 -7.40 -5.47
CA TYR A 63 -6.62 -6.46 -6.57
C TYR A 63 -5.27 -5.91 -7.00
N ALA A 64 -4.40 -5.57 -6.04
CA ALA A 64 -3.04 -5.08 -6.28
C ALA A 64 -2.19 -6.11 -7.03
N ALA A 65 -2.19 -7.37 -6.59
CA ALA A 65 -1.48 -8.48 -7.23
C ALA A 65 -1.91 -8.65 -8.70
N LYS A 66 -3.22 -8.56 -8.98
CA LYS A 66 -3.76 -8.65 -10.36
C LYS A 66 -3.54 -7.38 -11.19
N ASN A 67 -3.11 -6.27 -10.57
CA ASN A 67 -2.94 -4.98 -11.24
C ASN A 67 -1.65 -4.27 -10.77
N PRO A 68 -0.45 -4.79 -11.07
CA PRO A 68 0.82 -4.25 -10.55
C PRO A 68 1.01 -2.75 -10.78
N LEU A 69 0.58 -2.23 -11.94
CA LEU A 69 0.64 -0.79 -12.28
C LEU A 69 -0.17 0.12 -11.32
N ARG A 70 -1.03 -0.46 -10.46
CA ARG A 70 -1.80 0.27 -9.46
C ARG A 70 -1.11 0.30 -8.10
N ILE A 71 -0.16 -0.60 -7.85
CA ILE A 71 0.56 -0.69 -6.58
C ILE A 71 1.17 0.65 -6.19
N PRO A 72 1.93 1.36 -7.05
CA PRO A 72 2.50 2.67 -6.71
C PRO A 72 1.44 3.68 -6.24
N LYS A 73 0.27 3.73 -6.90
CA LYS A 73 -0.82 4.65 -6.53
C LYS A 73 -1.53 4.26 -5.23
N ILE A 74 -1.58 2.97 -4.93
CA ILE A 74 -2.15 2.45 -3.67
C ILE A 74 -1.20 2.83 -2.53
N VAL A 75 0.09 2.52 -2.66
CA VAL A 75 1.05 2.77 -1.58
C VAL A 75 1.29 4.25 -1.32
N THR A 76 1.34 5.10 -2.35
CA THR A 76 1.38 6.56 -2.14
C THR A 76 0.17 7.06 -1.34
N ALA A 77 -1.03 6.51 -1.58
CA ALA A 77 -2.23 6.91 -0.84
C ALA A 77 -2.20 6.41 0.62
N LEU A 78 -1.65 5.22 0.86
CA LEU A 78 -1.48 4.67 2.20
C LEU A 78 -0.42 5.42 2.99
N GLU A 79 0.71 5.73 2.37
CA GLU A 79 1.82 6.48 2.94
C GLU A 79 1.39 7.90 3.34
N GLN A 80 0.74 8.63 2.44
CA GLN A 80 0.21 9.97 2.74
C GLN A 80 -0.78 9.93 3.91
N LYS A 81 -1.63 8.90 3.97
CA LYS A 81 -2.54 8.68 5.10
C LYS A 81 -1.75 8.36 6.37
N CYS A 82 -0.79 7.46 6.34
CA CYS A 82 0.02 7.09 7.50
C CYS A 82 0.69 8.30 8.13
N TYR A 83 1.39 9.12 7.34
CA TYR A 83 2.04 10.32 7.86
C TYR A 83 1.05 11.33 8.44
N LYS A 84 -0.13 11.47 7.82
CA LYS A 84 -1.19 12.33 8.35
C LYS A 84 -1.67 11.83 9.72
N GLU A 85 -1.96 10.54 9.84
CA GLU A 85 -2.55 9.98 11.04
C GLU A 85 -1.54 9.84 12.19
N LEU A 86 -0.26 9.58 11.90
CA LEU A 86 0.82 9.63 12.89
C LEU A 86 0.95 11.03 13.51
N ARG A 87 0.91 12.09 12.70
CA ARG A 87 0.92 13.48 13.23
C ARG A 87 -0.31 13.83 14.06
N ASN A 88 -1.43 13.17 13.81
CA ASN A 88 -2.67 13.35 14.56
C ASN A 88 -2.77 12.39 15.75
N GLU A 89 -1.72 11.61 16.04
CA GLU A 89 -1.70 10.56 17.06
C GLU A 89 -2.82 9.52 16.92
N ASN A 90 -3.35 9.34 15.70
CA ASN A 90 -4.38 8.34 15.40
C ASN A 90 -3.73 6.98 15.14
N LEU A 91 -3.31 6.34 16.23
CA LEU A 91 -2.60 5.05 16.21
C LEU A 91 -3.44 3.93 15.61
N HIS A 92 -4.76 3.97 15.79
CA HIS A 92 -5.68 2.98 15.24
C HIS A 92 -5.57 2.92 13.71
N THR A 93 -5.64 4.07 13.04
CA THR A 93 -5.53 4.11 11.57
C THR A 93 -4.14 3.70 11.10
N THR A 94 -3.10 4.07 11.83
CA THR A 94 -1.72 3.63 11.56
C THR A 94 -1.61 2.11 11.60
N LYS A 95 -2.15 1.44 12.62
CA LYS A 95 -2.18 -0.03 12.72
C LYS A 95 -2.85 -0.69 11.52
N ILE A 96 -3.96 -0.11 11.04
CA ILE A 96 -4.63 -0.61 9.83
C ILE A 96 -3.71 -0.47 8.60
N VAL A 97 -3.01 0.66 8.44
CA VAL A 97 -2.05 0.83 7.35
C VAL A 97 -0.94 -0.23 7.43
N MET A 98 -0.44 -0.52 8.63
CA MET A 98 0.59 -1.54 8.83
C MET A 98 0.10 -2.95 8.47
N ALA A 99 -1.13 -3.30 8.84
CA ALA A 99 -1.76 -4.55 8.43
C ALA A 99 -1.87 -4.66 6.89
N ILE A 100 -2.13 -3.56 6.18
CA ILE A 100 -2.15 -3.53 4.71
C ILE A 100 -0.75 -3.78 4.13
N TYR A 101 0.28 -3.12 4.63
CA TYR A 101 1.66 -3.35 4.17
C TYR A 101 2.13 -4.78 4.41
N LYS A 102 1.84 -5.34 5.60
CA LYS A 102 2.11 -6.76 5.91
C LYS A 102 1.42 -7.70 4.91
N LYS A 103 0.15 -7.43 4.58
CA LYS A 103 -0.57 -8.23 3.59
C LYS A 103 -0.04 -8.04 2.17
N LEU A 104 0.41 -6.84 1.81
CA LEU A 104 1.08 -6.59 0.52
C LEU A 104 2.39 -7.38 0.40
N LEU A 105 3.20 -7.45 1.47
CA LEU A 105 4.42 -8.26 1.48
C LEU A 105 4.13 -9.72 1.16
N SER A 106 3.11 -10.31 1.80
CA SER A 106 2.74 -11.71 1.57
C SER A 106 1.99 -11.98 0.26
N SER A 107 1.24 -11.01 -0.27
CA SER A 107 0.37 -11.22 -1.45
C SER A 107 0.96 -10.70 -2.76
N CYS A 108 1.94 -9.80 -2.70
CA CYS A 108 2.55 -9.12 -3.85
C CYS A 108 4.08 -9.27 -3.82
N THR A 109 4.58 -10.45 -3.43
CA THR A 109 6.01 -10.75 -3.23
C THR A 109 6.84 -10.37 -4.47
N GLU A 110 6.44 -10.84 -5.65
CA GLU A 110 7.12 -10.55 -6.93
C GLU A 110 7.11 -9.06 -7.30
N GLN A 111 6.15 -8.29 -6.79
CA GLN A 111 6.01 -6.86 -7.06
C GLN A 111 6.55 -5.99 -5.92
N MET A 112 7.25 -6.57 -4.95
CA MET A 112 7.85 -5.86 -3.82
C MET A 112 8.67 -4.62 -4.21
N PRO A 113 9.46 -4.62 -5.31
CA PRO A 113 10.18 -3.42 -5.75
C PRO A 113 9.28 -2.20 -5.99
N LEU A 114 7.99 -2.39 -6.32
CA LEU A 114 7.05 -1.29 -6.58
C LEU A 114 6.62 -0.53 -5.32
N PHE A 115 6.88 -1.08 -4.13
CA PHE A 115 6.48 -0.46 -2.86
C PHE A 115 7.54 -0.51 -1.75
N ALA A 116 8.68 -1.16 -1.98
CA ALA A 116 9.75 -1.30 -0.99
C ALA A 116 10.19 0.04 -0.38
N SER A 117 10.41 1.06 -1.23
CA SER A 117 10.80 2.40 -0.75
C SER A 117 9.75 3.01 0.19
N SER A 118 8.47 2.97 -0.19
CA SER A 118 7.36 3.49 0.63
C SER A 118 7.25 2.75 1.97
N LEU A 119 7.44 1.42 1.96
CA LEU A 119 7.44 0.61 3.17
C LEU A 119 8.62 0.95 4.10
N ILE A 120 9.84 1.05 3.56
CA ILE A 120 11.03 1.41 4.34
C ILE A 120 10.85 2.79 4.99
N SER A 121 10.34 3.79 4.26
CA SER A 121 10.09 5.13 4.81
C SER A 121 9.09 5.12 5.96
N ILE A 122 8.04 4.30 5.86
CA ILE A 122 7.08 4.10 6.95
C ILE A 122 7.74 3.40 8.15
N ILE A 123 8.52 2.33 7.91
CA ILE A 123 9.25 1.60 8.95
C ILE A 123 10.15 2.56 9.74
N HIS A 124 10.95 3.38 9.05
CA HIS A 124 11.76 4.41 9.71
C HIS A 124 10.93 5.34 10.57
N THR A 125 9.84 5.85 10.02
CA THR A 125 8.99 6.82 10.72
C THR A 125 8.38 6.22 11.98
N LEU A 126 8.00 4.94 11.94
CA LEU A 126 7.49 4.20 13.10
C LEU A 126 8.56 3.99 14.18
N LEU A 127 9.77 3.64 13.76
CA LEU A 127 10.89 3.37 14.66
C LEU A 127 11.39 4.64 15.34
N ASP A 128 11.22 5.80 14.70
CA ASP A 128 11.53 7.13 15.24
C ASP A 128 10.48 7.63 16.27
N GLN A 129 9.36 6.92 16.47
CA GLN A 129 8.32 7.31 17.44
C GLN A 129 8.73 7.01 18.90
N GLN A 130 9.64 7.80 19.47
CA GLN A 130 10.22 7.59 20.81
C GLN A 130 9.19 7.51 21.96
N ARG A 131 8.02 8.14 21.79
CA ARG A 131 6.97 8.21 22.83
C ARG A 131 5.90 7.12 22.71
N GLN A 132 5.95 6.30 21.66
CA GLN A 132 4.92 5.33 21.32
C GLN A 132 5.56 3.95 21.08
N ASP A 133 5.89 3.24 22.16
CA ASP A 133 6.59 1.94 22.08
C ASP A 133 5.85 0.92 21.21
N GLU A 134 4.51 0.97 21.19
CA GLU A 134 3.71 0.12 20.32
C GLU A 134 4.01 0.36 18.83
N MET A 135 4.22 1.61 18.40
CA MET A 135 4.58 1.92 17.02
C MET A 135 5.96 1.38 16.66
N ARG A 136 6.92 1.47 17.59
CA ARG A 136 8.28 0.93 17.41
C ARG A 136 8.25 -0.59 17.27
N ILE A 137 7.50 -1.27 18.14
CA ILE A 137 7.31 -2.73 18.08
C ILE A 137 6.71 -3.15 16.72
N ILE A 138 5.67 -2.45 16.25
CA ILE A 138 5.08 -2.72 14.93
C ILE A 138 6.09 -2.46 13.80
N GLY A 139 6.89 -1.40 13.91
CA GLY A 139 7.98 -1.09 12.97
C GLY A 139 9.00 -2.23 12.89
N CYS A 140 9.41 -2.78 14.03
CA CYS A 140 10.32 -3.94 14.09
C CYS A 140 9.71 -5.18 13.43
N TYR A 141 8.42 -5.49 13.69
CA TYR A 141 7.76 -6.62 13.05
C TYR A 141 7.66 -6.46 11.53
N LEU A 142 7.34 -5.27 11.04
CA LEU A 142 7.31 -5.00 9.60
C LEU A 142 8.69 -5.09 8.96
N LEU A 143 9.73 -4.61 9.64
CA LEU A 143 11.11 -4.74 9.18
C LEU A 143 11.50 -6.22 9.07
N PHE A 144 11.20 -7.01 10.10
CA PHE A 144 11.44 -8.46 10.08
C PHE A 144 10.71 -9.14 8.92
N ASP A 145 9.41 -8.84 8.74
CA ASP A 145 8.63 -9.38 7.63
C ASP A 145 9.26 -8.97 6.28
N PHE A 146 9.70 -7.72 6.12
CA PHE A 146 10.33 -7.23 4.89
C PHE A 146 11.66 -7.93 4.58
N VAL A 147 12.55 -8.06 5.57
CA VAL A 147 13.84 -8.78 5.44
C VAL A 147 13.59 -10.22 5.00
N ASN A 148 12.71 -10.94 5.70
CA ASN A 148 12.45 -12.35 5.40
C ASN A 148 11.87 -12.56 4.00
N ASN A 149 11.01 -11.64 3.55
CA ASN A 149 10.50 -11.68 2.18
C ASN A 149 11.59 -11.39 1.13
N GLN A 150 12.69 -10.71 1.47
CA GLN A 150 13.85 -10.55 0.58
C GLN A 150 14.74 -11.80 0.52
N VAL A 151 14.97 -12.46 1.66
CA VAL A 151 15.84 -13.64 1.73
C VAL A 151 15.33 -14.78 0.84
N GLY A 152 14.00 -14.92 0.70
CA GLY A 152 13.39 -15.85 -0.25
C GLY A 152 13.72 -15.61 -1.73
N PHE A 153 14.07 -14.37 -2.11
CA PHE A 153 14.54 -14.04 -3.47
C PHE A 153 16.05 -14.23 -3.64
N THR A 154 16.83 -14.12 -2.57
CA THR A 154 18.31 -14.14 -2.65
C THR A 154 18.93 -15.50 -2.96
N SER A 155 18.16 -16.60 -2.96
CA SER A 155 18.60 -17.86 -3.58
C SER A 155 18.69 -17.77 -5.12
N ALA A 156 18.18 -16.69 -5.72
CA ALA A 156 18.30 -16.34 -7.13
C ALA A 156 18.73 -14.86 -7.29
N SER A 157 20.02 -14.59 -7.12
CA SER A 157 20.73 -13.50 -7.80
C SER A 157 20.09 -12.09 -7.77
N THR A 158 20.05 -11.39 -6.63
CA THR A 158 20.01 -9.91 -6.63
C THR A 158 20.61 -9.35 -5.33
N VAL A 159 21.41 -8.29 -5.45
CA VAL A 159 22.08 -7.55 -4.37
C VAL A 159 21.07 -7.11 -3.30
N PRO A 160 21.35 -7.29 -1.99
CA PRO A 160 20.42 -6.91 -0.95
C PRO A 160 20.22 -5.38 -0.97
N ILE A 161 18.96 -4.97 -0.98
CA ILE A 161 18.52 -3.57 -0.82
C ILE A 161 18.95 -3.02 0.57
N PHE A 162 19.53 -3.87 1.42
CA PHE A 162 19.96 -3.60 2.80
C PHE A 162 21.30 -2.87 2.98
N ASN A 163 22.10 -2.62 1.93
CA ASN A 163 23.39 -1.92 2.09
C ASN A 163 23.28 -0.41 2.44
N PHE A 164 22.12 0.07 2.93
CA PHE A 164 21.90 1.47 3.30
C PHE A 164 21.31 1.66 4.71
N MET A 165 21.10 0.60 5.49
CA MET A 165 20.67 0.72 6.89
C MET A 165 21.89 0.57 7.79
N ASP A 166 22.43 1.72 8.21
CA ASP A 166 23.59 1.87 9.09
C ASP A 166 23.62 0.88 10.27
N LEU A 167 24.85 0.51 10.65
CA LEU A 167 25.22 -0.45 11.69
C LEU A 167 24.50 -0.26 13.03
N THR A 168 23.94 0.91 13.32
CA THR A 168 23.20 1.21 14.56
C THR A 168 21.93 0.37 14.71
N PHE A 169 21.22 0.06 13.62
CA PHE A 169 19.97 -0.71 13.69
C PHE A 169 20.17 -2.21 13.95
N GLN A 170 21.31 -2.75 13.52
CA GLN A 170 21.66 -4.16 13.70
C GLN A 170 21.88 -4.49 15.19
N TYR A 171 22.49 -3.58 15.95
CA TYR A 171 22.75 -3.77 17.39
C TYR A 171 21.46 -3.67 18.22
N ASP A 172 20.55 -2.74 17.88
CA ASP A 172 19.28 -2.59 18.61
C ASP A 172 18.32 -3.78 18.37
N LEU A 173 18.28 -4.33 17.14
CA LEU A 173 17.47 -5.53 16.87
C LEU A 173 18.04 -6.76 17.59
N LEU A 174 19.37 -6.95 17.60
CA LEU A 174 20.03 -8.03 18.35
C LEU A 174 19.73 -7.93 19.86
N PHE A 175 19.65 -6.72 20.41
CA PHE A 175 19.30 -6.50 21.80
C PHE A 175 17.85 -6.92 22.11
N LEU A 176 16.92 -6.69 21.18
CA LEU A 176 15.53 -7.14 21.28
C LEU A 176 15.36 -8.66 21.09
N THR A 177 16.16 -9.31 20.24
CA THR A 177 16.13 -10.77 20.10
C THR A 177 16.69 -11.49 21.33
N ILE A 178 17.64 -10.87 22.04
CA ILE A 178 18.23 -11.40 23.28
C ILE A 178 17.31 -11.19 24.49
N LEU A 179 16.44 -10.17 24.49
CA LEU A 179 15.47 -9.93 25.58
C LEU A 179 14.19 -10.77 25.49
N LEU A 180 13.94 -11.43 24.36
CA LEU A 180 12.76 -12.29 24.12
C LEU A 180 13.07 -13.79 24.15
N TYR A 181 14.28 -14.17 24.59
CA TYR A 181 14.71 -15.54 24.90
C TYR A 181 15.32 -15.60 26.29
#